data_AF-A0A8H7NS11-F1
#
_entry.id   AF-A0A8H7NS11-F1
#
_cell.length_a   1.000
_cell.length_b   1.000
_cell.length_c   1.000
_cell.angle_alpha   90.00
_cell.angle_beta   90.00
_cell.angle_gamma   90.00
#
_symmetry.space_group_name_H-M   'P 1'
#
loop_
_entity.id
_entity.type
_entity.pdbx_description
1 polymer ?
#
loop_
_entity_poly.entity_id
_entity_poly.type
_entity_poly.pdbx_seq_one_letter_code
_entity_poly.pdbx_strand_id
1 'polypeptide(L)'
;MMLAEADEMIMDDAFLVNVVHPCFQNGSFGSALPALLRILRHRAHEVVVEKNRWYDVTVFKWLASEQDLAAIIAIADLCIDVIHRYKKALLEAREASTEHQLLILKAVGKACEVGPNATSVHSRLLRLLPGVALSQEALDKLVDIIWDFDWKFRLDIEDTRRLLTFLPHARERLGSERFLLITSSALKHSARLPPDDFGRVHSYVRGALDVVVVYFSSSGIEEVALCNGTLQCATVYVATRT
;
A
#
# COMPACT_ATOMS: atom_id res chain seq x y z
N MET A 1 -26.00 -0.08 -6.62
CA MET A 1 -26.61 1.02 -5.85
C MET A 1 -27.18 0.54 -4.52
N MET A 2 -28.00 -0.53 -4.50
CA MET A 2 -28.61 -1.07 -3.25
C MET A 2 -27.63 -1.44 -2.13
N LEU A 3 -26.40 -1.90 -2.45
CA LEU A 3 -25.47 -2.40 -1.42
C LEU A 3 -24.96 -1.29 -0.49
N ALA A 4 -24.67 -0.09 -1.04
CA ALA A 4 -24.18 1.03 -0.23
C ALA A 4 -25.30 1.66 0.62
N GLU A 5 -26.56 1.59 0.15
CA GLU A 5 -27.74 2.00 0.92
C GLU A 5 -28.02 1.04 2.06
N ALA A 6 -27.91 -0.27 1.82
CA ALA A 6 -28.04 -1.27 2.88
C ALA A 6 -26.93 -1.10 3.94
N ASP A 7 -25.70 -0.84 3.51
CA ASP A 7 -24.58 -0.55 4.41
C ASP A 7 -24.82 0.69 5.27
N GLU A 8 -25.36 1.76 4.67
CA GLU A 8 -25.73 3.01 5.37
C GLU A 8 -26.80 2.79 6.44
N MET A 9 -27.75 1.89 6.19
CA MET A 9 -28.82 1.58 7.15
C MET A 9 -28.36 0.64 8.27
N ILE A 10 -27.45 -0.28 7.97
CA ILE A 10 -27.03 -1.34 8.91
C ILE A 10 -25.81 -0.90 9.73
N MET A 11 -24.81 -0.27 9.09
CA MET A 11 -23.53 0.19 9.65
C MET A 11 -22.71 -0.83 10.47
N ASP A 12 -23.12 -2.09 10.49
CA ASP A 12 -22.45 -3.18 11.18
C ASP A 12 -21.20 -3.68 10.44
N ASP A 13 -20.17 -4.10 11.18
CA ASP A 13 -18.92 -4.63 10.61
C ASP A 13 -19.10 -6.05 10.05
N ALA A 14 -19.93 -6.88 10.68
CA ALA A 14 -20.27 -8.19 10.15
C ALA A 14 -21.05 -8.09 8.84
N PHE A 15 -21.83 -7.03 8.60
CA PHE A 15 -22.43 -6.75 7.29
C PHE A 15 -21.37 -6.48 6.20
N LEU A 16 -20.32 -5.70 6.51
CA LEU A 16 -19.21 -5.47 5.57
C LEU A 16 -18.54 -6.79 5.18
N VAL A 17 -18.23 -7.63 6.18
CA VAL A 17 -17.48 -8.87 5.98
C VAL A 17 -18.33 -9.96 5.32
N ASN A 18 -19.59 -10.14 5.75
CA ASN A 18 -20.40 -11.28 5.32
C ASN A 18 -21.27 -10.99 4.10
N VAL A 19 -21.56 -9.72 3.79
CA VAL A 19 -22.43 -9.34 2.68
C VAL A 19 -21.69 -8.50 1.66
N VAL A 20 -21.14 -7.34 2.06
CA VAL A 20 -20.51 -6.41 1.11
C VAL A 20 -19.31 -7.05 0.42
N HIS A 21 -18.46 -7.70 1.20
CA HIS A 21 -17.22 -8.30 0.70
C HIS A 21 -17.45 -9.41 -0.33
N PRO A 22 -18.30 -10.44 -0.09
CA PRO A 22 -18.66 -11.40 -1.13
C PRO A 22 -19.30 -10.78 -2.37
N CYS A 23 -20.14 -9.75 -2.20
CA CYS A 23 -20.73 -9.03 -3.32
C CYS A 23 -19.67 -8.33 -4.18
N PHE A 24 -18.63 -7.76 -3.56
CA PHE A 24 -17.52 -7.15 -4.29
C PHE A 24 -16.55 -8.17 -4.88
N GLN A 25 -16.48 -9.39 -4.38
CA GLN A 25 -15.69 -10.45 -5.02
C GLN A 25 -16.40 -11.01 -6.27
N ASN A 26 -17.71 -11.22 -6.18
CA ASN A 26 -18.50 -11.89 -7.22
C ASN A 26 -19.18 -10.95 -8.22
N GLY A 27 -19.41 -9.68 -7.86
CA GLY A 27 -20.11 -8.70 -8.69
C GLY A 27 -19.25 -8.06 -9.78
N SER A 28 -19.85 -7.37 -10.75
CA SER A 28 -19.09 -6.68 -11.80
C SER A 28 -18.24 -5.52 -11.24
N PHE A 29 -17.06 -5.29 -11.82
CA PHE A 29 -16.18 -4.20 -11.37
C PHE A 29 -16.86 -2.81 -11.48
N GLY A 30 -17.57 -2.57 -12.58
CA GLY A 30 -18.28 -1.29 -12.81
C GLY A 30 -19.40 -0.99 -11.81
N SER A 31 -19.92 -2.00 -11.10
CA SER A 31 -20.90 -1.78 -10.02
C SER A 31 -20.26 -1.74 -8.63
N ALA A 32 -19.14 -2.45 -8.43
CA ALA A 32 -18.43 -2.52 -7.16
C ALA A 32 -17.75 -1.19 -6.80
N LEU A 33 -17.08 -0.54 -7.75
CA LEU A 33 -16.35 0.70 -7.47
C LEU A 33 -17.28 1.85 -6.99
N PRO A 34 -18.37 2.21 -7.68
CA PRO A 34 -19.27 3.25 -7.19
C PRO A 34 -19.89 2.92 -5.82
N ALA A 35 -20.20 1.64 -5.58
CA ALA A 35 -20.69 1.19 -4.28
C ALA A 35 -19.62 1.34 -3.18
N LEU A 36 -18.37 0.96 -3.46
CA LEU A 36 -17.25 1.11 -2.53
C LEU A 36 -17.05 2.59 -2.17
N LEU A 37 -17.01 3.48 -3.16
CA LEU A 37 -16.81 4.91 -2.91
C LEU A 37 -17.93 5.52 -2.07
N ARG A 38 -19.17 5.06 -2.26
CA ARG A 38 -20.31 5.49 -1.43
C ARG A 38 -20.21 4.96 0.00
N ILE A 39 -19.84 3.69 0.19
CA ILE A 39 -19.57 3.10 1.51
C ILE A 39 -18.45 3.85 2.23
N LEU A 40 -17.33 4.12 1.55
CA LEU A 40 -16.22 4.91 2.10
C LEU A 40 -16.67 6.28 2.56
N ARG A 41 -17.51 6.96 1.77
CA ARG A 41 -18.05 8.28 2.12
C ARG A 41 -18.97 8.21 3.34
N HIS A 42 -19.83 7.22 3.45
CA HIS A 42 -20.78 7.10 4.56
C HIS A 42 -20.10 6.72 5.88
N ARG A 43 -19.09 5.84 5.80
CA ARG A 43 -18.39 5.33 6.99
C ARG A 43 -17.20 6.19 7.42
N ALA A 44 -16.80 7.19 6.64
CA ALA A 44 -15.78 8.15 7.05
C ALA A 44 -16.34 9.12 8.09
N HIS A 45 -15.54 9.46 9.10
CA HIS A 45 -15.88 10.49 10.08
C HIS A 45 -15.82 11.89 9.46
N GLU A 46 -14.86 12.09 8.56
CA GLU A 46 -14.69 13.34 7.83
C GLU A 46 -14.31 13.02 6.39
N VAL A 47 -14.92 13.75 5.45
CA VAL A 47 -14.56 13.71 4.03
C VAL A 47 -14.02 15.09 3.67
N VAL A 48 -12.71 15.19 3.52
CA VAL A 48 -12.04 16.45 3.18
C VAL A 48 -11.57 16.46 1.74
N VAL A 49 -11.50 17.64 1.15
CA VAL A 49 -10.81 17.86 -0.11
C VAL A 49 -9.45 18.49 0.22
N GLU A 50 -8.39 17.71 0.12
CA GLU A 50 -7.03 18.19 0.31
C GLU A 50 -6.49 18.76 -1.01
N LYS A 51 -5.95 19.97 -0.95
CA LYS A 51 -5.29 20.60 -2.10
C LYS A 51 -3.86 20.07 -2.20
N ASN A 52 -3.60 19.23 -3.21
CA ASN A 52 -2.24 18.99 -3.69
C ASN A 52 -1.85 20.14 -4.65
N ARG A 53 -0.56 20.40 -4.84
CA ARG A 53 -0.02 21.32 -5.86
C ARG A 53 -0.64 21.15 -7.25
N TRP A 54 -1.19 19.99 -7.59
CA TRP A 54 -1.63 19.65 -8.94
C TRP A 54 -3.14 19.39 -9.09
N TYR A 55 -3.83 18.97 -8.03
CA TYR A 55 -5.25 18.63 -8.09
C TYR A 55 -5.86 18.54 -6.69
N ASP A 56 -7.18 18.74 -6.62
CA ASP A 56 -7.98 18.51 -5.43
C ASP A 56 -8.18 17.00 -5.22
N VAL A 57 -7.92 16.49 -4.01
CA VAL A 57 -8.11 15.07 -3.72
C VAL A 57 -9.05 14.88 -2.56
N THR A 58 -10.06 14.04 -2.77
CA THR A 58 -10.91 13.56 -1.68
C THR A 58 -10.10 12.64 -0.76
N VAL A 59 -10.18 12.89 0.55
CA VAL A 59 -9.56 12.07 1.60
C VAL A 59 -10.63 11.71 2.61
N PHE A 60 -10.74 10.41 2.86
CA PHE A 60 -11.60 9.85 3.90
C PHE A 60 -10.79 9.73 5.18
N LYS A 61 -11.26 10.33 6.27
CA LYS A 61 -10.62 10.23 7.58
C LYS A 61 -11.50 9.42 8.53
N TRP A 62 -10.83 8.59 9.32
CA TRP A 62 -11.45 7.83 10.40
C TRP A 62 -10.78 8.21 11.72
N LEU A 63 -11.57 8.25 12.79
CA LEU A 63 -11.06 8.46 14.14
C LEU A 63 -10.86 7.09 14.81
N ALA A 64 -9.83 7.00 15.67
CA ALA A 64 -9.47 5.76 16.35
C ALA A 64 -10.35 5.39 17.54
N SER A 65 -11.59 5.91 17.62
CA SER A 65 -12.52 5.49 18.66
C SER A 65 -12.69 3.98 18.62
N GLU A 66 -12.63 3.34 19.80
CA GLU A 66 -12.58 1.88 19.93
C GLU A 66 -13.74 1.14 19.24
N GLN A 67 -14.85 1.83 18.96
CA GLN A 67 -16.06 1.26 18.37
C GLN A 67 -15.96 0.97 16.86
N ASP A 68 -15.04 1.58 16.11
CA ASP A 68 -15.01 1.47 14.63
C ASP A 68 -13.80 0.73 14.04
N LEU A 69 -12.88 0.24 14.88
CA LEU A 69 -11.62 -0.34 14.39
C LEU A 69 -11.84 -1.57 13.49
N ALA A 70 -12.79 -2.44 13.83
CA ALA A 70 -13.10 -3.63 13.03
C ALA A 70 -13.67 -3.24 11.65
N ALA A 71 -14.59 -2.27 11.62
CA ALA A 71 -15.14 -1.74 10.39
C ALA A 71 -14.07 -1.07 9.51
N ILE A 72 -13.17 -0.28 10.10
CA ILE A 72 -12.07 0.38 9.38
C ILE A 72 -11.12 -0.65 8.74
N ILE A 73 -10.78 -1.72 9.46
CA ILE A 73 -9.97 -2.83 8.92
C ILE A 73 -10.72 -3.53 7.77
N ALA A 74 -12.00 -3.84 7.95
CA ALA A 74 -12.82 -4.47 6.91
C ALA A 74 -12.92 -3.60 5.65
N ILE A 75 -13.05 -2.27 5.80
CA ILE A 75 -13.03 -1.31 4.70
C ILE A 75 -11.67 -1.33 3.98
N ALA A 76 -10.56 -1.31 4.71
CA ALA A 76 -9.23 -1.36 4.11
C ALA A 76 -9.03 -2.66 3.31
N ASP A 77 -9.50 -3.77 3.86
CA ASP A 77 -9.50 -5.08 3.22
C ASP A 77 -10.35 -5.10 1.94
N LEU A 78 -11.55 -4.53 1.98
CA LEU A 78 -12.42 -4.32 0.82
C LEU A 78 -11.73 -3.50 -0.28
N CYS A 79 -11.09 -2.39 0.11
CA CYS A 79 -10.34 -1.52 -0.79
C CYS A 79 -9.20 -2.28 -1.50
N ILE A 80 -8.41 -3.07 -0.77
CA ILE A 80 -7.32 -3.87 -1.33
C ILE A 80 -7.86 -4.93 -2.32
N ASP A 81 -9.00 -5.55 -2.02
CA ASP A 81 -9.62 -6.51 -2.94
C ASP A 81 -10.10 -5.86 -4.22
N VAL A 82 -10.75 -4.68 -4.12
CA VAL A 82 -11.15 -3.93 -5.30
C VAL A 82 -9.92 -3.57 -6.15
N ILE A 83 -8.80 -3.14 -5.54
CA ILE A 83 -7.53 -2.89 -6.25
C ILE A 83 -7.00 -4.17 -6.92
N HIS A 84 -7.02 -5.33 -6.27
CA HIS A 84 -6.60 -6.57 -6.92
C HIS A 84 -7.45 -6.88 -8.17
N ARG A 85 -8.75 -6.60 -8.11
CA ARG A 85 -9.67 -6.80 -9.24
C ARG A 85 -9.44 -5.82 -10.39
N TYR A 86 -8.87 -4.63 -10.14
CA TYR A 86 -8.47 -3.71 -11.21
C TYR A 86 -7.54 -4.36 -12.22
N LYS A 87 -6.64 -5.26 -11.81
CA LYS A 87 -5.78 -5.96 -12.77
C LYS A 87 -6.60 -6.71 -13.82
N LYS A 88 -7.63 -7.43 -13.39
CA LYS A 88 -8.53 -8.18 -14.26
C LYS A 88 -9.38 -7.24 -15.10
N ALA A 89 -9.97 -6.23 -14.47
CA ALA A 89 -10.82 -5.26 -15.14
C ALA A 89 -10.06 -4.37 -16.14
N LEU A 90 -8.80 -4.00 -15.89
CA LEU A 90 -7.96 -3.21 -16.79
C LEU A 90 -7.60 -3.99 -18.07
N LEU A 91 -7.33 -5.29 -17.92
CA LEU A 91 -7.10 -6.17 -19.08
C LEU A 91 -8.36 -6.29 -19.95
N GLU A 92 -9.54 -6.16 -19.34
CA GLU A 92 -10.84 -6.35 -19.99
C GLU A 92 -11.49 -5.02 -20.44
N ALA A 93 -11.18 -3.88 -19.80
CA ALA A 93 -11.82 -2.59 -19.99
C ALA A 93 -10.83 -1.42 -19.78
N ARG A 94 -10.85 -0.43 -20.69
CA ARG A 94 -10.01 0.78 -20.68
C ARG A 94 -10.31 1.77 -19.54
N GLU A 95 -11.02 1.38 -18.49
CA GLU A 95 -11.71 2.29 -17.56
C GLU A 95 -11.09 2.39 -16.15
N ALA A 96 -9.83 1.98 -15.97
CA ALA A 96 -9.17 2.26 -14.69
C ALA A 96 -8.62 3.69 -14.67
N SER A 97 -9.40 4.63 -14.12
CA SER A 97 -8.87 5.96 -13.81
C SER A 97 -7.83 5.88 -12.69
N THR A 98 -6.62 6.42 -12.94
CA THR A 98 -5.57 6.67 -11.94
C THR A 98 -6.12 7.31 -10.67
N GLU A 99 -7.08 8.21 -10.81
CA GLU A 99 -7.74 8.92 -9.70
C GLU A 99 -8.41 7.94 -8.73
N HIS A 100 -9.12 6.93 -9.24
CA HIS A 100 -9.77 5.94 -8.39
C HIS A 100 -8.77 5.07 -7.64
N GLN A 101 -7.67 4.66 -8.30
CA GLN A 101 -6.61 3.90 -7.64
C GLN A 101 -5.99 4.70 -6.49
N LEU A 102 -5.70 5.98 -6.73
CA LEU A 102 -5.17 6.90 -5.72
C LEU A 102 -6.14 7.10 -4.56
N LEU A 103 -7.43 7.30 -4.86
CA LEU A 103 -8.46 7.48 -3.84
C LEU A 103 -8.57 6.25 -2.92
N ILE A 104 -8.57 5.05 -3.50
CA ILE A 104 -8.64 3.80 -2.73
C ILE A 104 -7.36 3.60 -1.91
N LEU A 105 -6.17 3.82 -2.49
CA LEU A 105 -4.91 3.69 -1.74
C LEU A 105 -4.82 4.70 -0.59
N LYS A 106 -5.30 5.94 -0.78
CA LYS A 106 -5.39 6.93 0.30
C LYS A 106 -6.33 6.47 1.42
N ALA A 107 -7.47 5.90 1.08
CA ALA A 107 -8.37 5.29 2.05
C ALA A 107 -7.67 4.19 2.87
N VAL A 108 -6.93 3.29 2.21
CA VAL A 108 -6.17 2.24 2.90
C VAL A 108 -5.07 2.82 3.78
N GLY A 109 -4.32 3.81 3.29
CA GLY A 109 -3.29 4.49 4.09
C GLY A 109 -3.87 5.11 5.37
N LYS A 110 -5.02 5.79 5.25
CA LYS A 110 -5.72 6.37 6.41
C LYS A 110 -6.25 5.30 7.37
N ALA A 111 -6.72 4.16 6.87
CA ALA A 111 -7.08 3.04 7.75
C ALA A 111 -5.86 2.47 8.51
N CYS A 112 -4.68 2.41 7.89
CA CYS A 112 -3.44 1.97 8.53
C CYS A 112 -2.95 2.93 9.65
N GLU A 113 -3.24 4.24 9.54
CA GLU A 113 -2.92 5.22 10.60
C GLU A 113 -3.67 4.88 11.89
N VAL A 114 -4.96 4.56 11.76
CA VAL A 114 -5.93 4.47 12.85
C VAL A 114 -5.82 3.15 13.65
N GLY A 115 -5.50 2.03 12.99
CA GLY A 115 -5.50 0.72 13.64
C GLY A 115 -4.15 0.33 14.26
N PRO A 116 -4.07 -0.05 15.55
CA PRO A 116 -2.88 -0.73 16.09
C PRO A 116 -2.70 -2.13 15.48
N ASN A 117 -3.80 -2.77 15.05
CA ASN A 117 -3.83 -4.12 14.50
C ASN A 117 -3.89 -4.18 12.95
N ALA A 118 -3.58 -3.10 12.24
CA ALA A 118 -3.59 -3.07 10.77
C ALA A 118 -2.43 -3.86 10.11
N THR A 119 -1.79 -4.78 10.84
CA THR A 119 -0.72 -5.64 10.31
C THR A 119 -1.24 -6.51 9.17
N SER A 120 -2.45 -7.05 9.28
CA SER A 120 -3.09 -7.84 8.21
C SER A 120 -3.28 -7.02 6.94
N VAL A 121 -3.77 -5.79 7.07
CA VAL A 121 -3.95 -4.84 5.97
C VAL A 121 -2.60 -4.52 5.31
N HIS A 122 -1.57 -4.27 6.11
CA HIS A 122 -0.23 -3.99 5.62
C HIS A 122 0.38 -5.19 4.86
N SER A 123 0.27 -6.41 5.41
CA SER A 123 0.65 -7.64 4.70
C SER A 123 -0.09 -7.81 3.37
N ARG A 124 -1.37 -7.45 3.33
CA ARG A 124 -2.17 -7.52 2.09
C ARG A 124 -1.81 -6.42 1.09
N LEU A 125 -1.43 -5.23 1.54
CA LEU A 125 -0.89 -4.18 0.66
C LEU A 125 0.36 -4.66 -0.06
N LEU A 126 1.26 -5.37 0.62
CA LEU A 126 2.48 -5.91 0.00
C LEU A 126 2.18 -6.93 -1.09
N ARG A 127 1.06 -7.65 -1.01
CA ARG A 127 0.62 -8.58 -2.07
C ARG A 127 0.21 -7.89 -3.36
N LEU A 128 -0.03 -6.57 -3.32
CA LEU A 128 -0.22 -5.77 -4.53
C LEU A 128 1.08 -5.69 -5.36
N LEU A 129 2.24 -5.86 -4.72
CA LEU A 129 3.55 -5.98 -5.37
C LEU A 129 3.83 -7.44 -5.75
N PRO A 130 4.41 -7.77 -6.92
CA PRO A 130 4.69 -6.95 -8.11
C PRO A 130 3.52 -6.95 -9.13
N GLY A 131 2.39 -7.53 -8.75
CA GLY A 131 1.44 -8.11 -9.70
C GLY A 131 0.33 -7.19 -10.21
N VAL A 132 0.05 -6.06 -9.56
CA VAL A 132 -1.10 -5.21 -9.92
C VAL A 132 -0.70 -4.14 -10.93
N ALA A 133 -1.53 -3.96 -11.95
CA ALA A 133 -1.40 -2.90 -12.94
C ALA A 133 -1.84 -1.53 -12.36
N LEU A 134 -1.06 -1.07 -11.38
CA LEU A 134 -1.16 0.27 -10.83
C LEU A 134 -0.58 1.26 -11.83
N SER A 135 -1.26 2.39 -12.00
CA SER A 135 -0.68 3.60 -12.59
C SER A 135 0.58 4.01 -11.83
N GLN A 136 1.45 4.80 -12.46
CA GLN A 136 2.69 5.22 -11.83
C GLN A 136 2.44 5.98 -10.52
N GLU A 137 1.49 6.92 -10.52
CA GLU A 137 1.13 7.67 -9.32
C GLU A 137 0.57 6.77 -8.21
N ALA A 138 -0.24 5.77 -8.56
CA ALA A 138 -0.75 4.81 -7.58
C ALA A 138 0.35 3.90 -7.03
N LEU A 139 1.32 3.50 -7.87
CA LEU A 139 2.47 2.72 -7.41
C LEU A 139 3.35 3.55 -6.46
N ASP A 140 3.64 4.80 -6.81
CA ASP A 140 4.37 5.73 -5.93
C ASP A 140 3.65 5.88 -4.60
N LYS A 141 2.32 6.06 -4.62
CA LYS A 141 1.53 6.19 -3.39
C LYS A 141 1.52 4.91 -2.55
N LEU A 142 1.51 3.72 -3.18
CA LEU A 142 1.63 2.45 -2.47
C LEU A 142 2.98 2.34 -1.76
N VAL A 143 4.07 2.75 -2.41
CA VAL A 143 5.41 2.79 -1.82
C VAL A 143 5.46 3.75 -0.63
N ASP A 144 4.89 4.95 -0.77
CA ASP A 144 4.80 5.91 0.34
C ASP A 144 4.09 5.27 1.56
N ILE A 145 2.97 4.58 1.35
CA ILE A 145 2.24 3.90 2.42
C ILE A 145 3.09 2.80 3.08
N ILE A 146 3.74 1.94 2.30
CA ILE A 146 4.59 0.87 2.84
C ILE A 146 5.73 1.46 3.68
N TRP A 147 6.33 2.55 3.22
CA TRP A 147 7.40 3.23 3.93
C TRP A 147 6.91 3.90 5.22
N ASP A 148 5.80 4.64 5.18
CA ASP A 148 5.22 5.36 6.33
C ASP A 148 4.94 4.42 7.52
N PHE A 149 4.65 3.14 7.25
CA PHE A 149 4.30 2.14 8.26
C PHE A 149 5.36 1.06 8.52
N ASP A 150 6.55 1.17 7.90
CA ASP A 150 7.62 0.16 7.97
C ASP A 150 8.11 -0.12 9.41
N TRP A 151 8.05 0.90 10.26
CA TRP A 151 8.51 0.86 11.65
C TRP A 151 7.42 0.30 12.56
N LYS A 152 6.16 0.60 12.22
CA LYS A 152 4.97 0.23 12.99
C LYS A 152 4.70 -1.27 12.90
N PHE A 153 4.74 -1.85 11.70
CA PHE A 153 4.40 -3.25 11.49
C PHE A 153 5.65 -4.12 11.32
N ARG A 154 5.62 -5.35 11.84
CA ARG A 154 6.62 -6.36 11.53
C ARG A 154 6.09 -7.23 10.39
N LEU A 155 6.94 -7.46 9.39
CA LEU A 155 6.63 -8.39 8.32
C LEU A 155 7.06 -9.79 8.70
N ASP A 156 6.30 -10.76 8.23
CA ASP A 156 6.75 -12.14 8.23
C ASP A 156 7.82 -12.36 7.13
N ILE A 157 8.37 -13.57 7.11
CA ILE A 157 9.40 -13.96 6.16
C ILE A 157 8.92 -13.87 4.70
N GLU A 158 7.66 -14.22 4.41
CA GLU A 158 7.15 -14.29 3.04
C GLU A 158 6.87 -12.89 2.50
N ASP A 159 6.31 -12.00 3.32
CA ASP A 159 6.11 -10.60 2.97
C ASP A 159 7.44 -9.86 2.82
N THR A 160 8.43 -10.18 3.65
CA THR A 160 9.80 -9.66 3.49
C THR A 160 10.41 -10.14 2.17
N ARG A 161 10.26 -11.42 1.84
CA ARG A 161 10.73 -12.00 0.58
C ARG A 161 10.09 -11.32 -0.63
N ARG A 162 8.77 -11.09 -0.59
CA ARG A 162 8.04 -10.36 -1.64
C ARG A 162 8.64 -8.98 -1.87
N LEU A 163 8.87 -8.23 -0.79
CA LEU A 163 9.42 -6.89 -0.85
C LEU A 163 10.82 -6.88 -1.48
N LEU A 164 11.70 -7.81 -1.09
CA LEU A 164 13.03 -7.98 -1.69
C LEU A 164 12.96 -8.36 -3.17
N THR A 165 12.08 -9.30 -3.55
CA THR A 165 11.91 -9.71 -4.96
C THR A 165 11.30 -8.63 -5.84
N PHE A 166 10.63 -7.63 -5.24
CA PHE A 166 10.09 -6.50 -6.00
C PHE A 166 11.18 -5.51 -6.43
N LEU A 167 12.33 -5.45 -5.75
CA LEU A 167 13.33 -4.40 -5.98
C LEU A 167 13.90 -4.31 -7.41
N PRO A 168 14.16 -5.41 -8.14
CA PRO A 168 14.53 -5.32 -9.55
C PRO A 168 13.46 -4.58 -10.38
N HIS A 169 12.18 -4.90 -10.17
CA HIS A 169 11.06 -4.23 -10.85
C HIS A 169 10.85 -2.80 -10.36
N ALA A 170 11.08 -2.56 -9.07
CA ALA A 170 10.98 -1.24 -8.45
C ALA A 170 11.99 -0.29 -9.10
N ARG A 171 13.23 -0.74 -9.35
CA ARG A 171 14.26 0.06 -10.02
C ARG A 171 13.84 0.51 -11.41
N GLU A 172 13.14 -0.34 -12.17
CA GLU A 172 12.71 -0.04 -13.53
C GLU A 172 11.48 0.88 -13.58
N ARG A 173 10.64 0.83 -12.53
CA ARG A 173 9.34 1.50 -12.51
C ARG A 173 9.28 2.75 -11.64
N LEU A 174 10.10 2.85 -10.60
CA LEU A 174 10.02 3.94 -9.63
C LEU A 174 11.09 5.00 -9.93
N GLY A 175 10.75 6.25 -9.60
CA GLY A 175 11.76 7.30 -9.47
C GLY A 175 12.73 7.00 -8.33
N SER A 176 13.92 7.58 -8.43
CA SER A 176 15.06 7.41 -7.52
C SER A 176 14.73 7.49 -6.04
N GLU A 177 13.98 8.52 -5.62
CA GLU A 177 13.53 8.67 -4.24
C GLU A 177 12.70 7.47 -3.77
N ARG A 178 11.66 7.08 -4.53
CA ARG A 178 10.75 5.98 -4.14
C ARG A 178 11.45 4.63 -4.17
N PHE A 179 12.36 4.43 -5.13
CA PHE A 179 13.19 3.22 -5.18
C PHE A 179 14.05 3.07 -3.92
N LEU A 180 14.63 4.16 -3.41
CA LEU A 180 15.44 4.14 -2.19
C LEU A 180 14.58 3.93 -0.95
N LEU A 181 13.40 4.55 -0.87
CA LEU A 181 12.46 4.33 0.23
C LEU A 181 12.06 2.86 0.35
N ILE A 182 11.63 2.23 -0.76
CA ILE A 182 11.19 0.84 -0.73
C ILE A 182 12.34 -0.14 -0.46
N THR A 183 13.55 0.17 -0.96
CA THR A 183 14.78 -0.58 -0.66
C THR A 183 15.11 -0.52 0.82
N SER A 184 15.05 0.67 1.42
CA SER A 184 15.29 0.86 2.85
C SER A 184 14.32 0.03 3.70
N SER A 185 13.02 0.10 3.39
CA SER A 185 12.00 -0.73 4.06
C SER A 185 12.30 -2.22 3.92
N ALA A 186 12.68 -2.69 2.72
CA ALA A 186 13.00 -4.10 2.46
C ALA A 186 14.16 -4.61 3.34
N LEU A 187 15.26 -3.85 3.40
CA LEU A 187 16.44 -4.18 4.19
C LEU A 187 16.15 -4.12 5.69
N LYS A 188 15.40 -3.10 6.13
CA LYS A 188 14.99 -2.94 7.53
C LYS A 188 14.12 -4.11 8.01
N HIS A 189 13.16 -4.55 7.20
CA HIS A 189 12.35 -5.73 7.55
C HIS A 189 13.18 -7.00 7.57
N SER A 190 14.10 -7.16 6.62
CA SER A 190 15.04 -8.29 6.59
C SER A 190 15.90 -8.36 7.85
N ALA A 191 16.41 -7.22 8.33
CA ALA A 191 17.21 -7.12 9.54
C ALA A 191 16.41 -7.39 10.83
N ARG A 192 15.08 -7.28 10.79
CA ARG A 192 14.18 -7.54 11.93
C ARG A 192 13.70 -8.99 12.02
N LEU A 193 14.03 -9.84 11.04
CA LEU A 193 13.69 -11.25 11.07
C LEU A 193 14.43 -11.98 12.20
N PRO A 194 13.83 -13.04 12.77
CA PRO A 194 14.55 -13.93 13.67
C PRO A 194 15.84 -14.47 13.02
N PRO A 195 16.92 -14.71 13.77
CA PRO A 195 18.18 -15.23 13.23
C PRO A 195 18.01 -16.51 12.41
N ASP A 196 17.13 -17.41 12.85
CA ASP A 196 16.82 -18.68 12.17
C ASP A 196 16.14 -18.49 10.79
N ASP A 197 15.44 -17.36 10.61
CA ASP A 197 14.76 -17.01 9.37
C ASP A 197 15.63 -16.16 8.44
N PHE A 198 16.62 -15.44 8.97
CA PHE A 198 17.50 -14.59 8.16
C PHE A 198 18.24 -15.39 7.08
N GLY A 199 18.71 -16.60 7.42
CA GLY A 199 19.36 -17.50 6.46
C GLY A 199 18.49 -17.84 5.24
N ARG A 200 17.16 -17.82 5.40
CA ARG A 200 16.20 -18.12 4.33
C ARG A 200 15.97 -16.94 3.38
N VAL A 201 16.23 -15.71 3.83
CA VAL A 201 16.14 -14.51 2.98
C VAL A 201 17.49 -14.01 2.49
N HIS A 202 18.60 -14.56 2.97
CA HIS A 202 19.95 -14.08 2.69
C HIS A 202 20.26 -13.93 1.18
N SER A 203 19.85 -14.90 0.35
CA SER A 203 20.03 -14.81 -1.10
C SER A 203 19.25 -13.66 -1.73
N TYR A 204 18.04 -13.38 -1.24
CA TYR A 204 17.21 -12.26 -1.67
C TYR A 204 17.79 -10.92 -1.21
N VAL A 205 18.32 -10.84 0.01
CA VAL A 205 19.02 -9.65 0.51
C VAL A 205 20.26 -9.37 -0.34
N ARG A 206 21.05 -10.40 -0.66
CA ARG A 206 22.19 -10.25 -1.55
C ARG A 206 21.77 -9.72 -2.93
N GLY A 207 20.75 -10.33 -3.54
CA GLY A 207 20.23 -9.87 -4.83
C GLY A 207 19.70 -8.44 -4.79
N ALA A 208 19.04 -8.04 -3.69
CA ALA A 208 18.62 -6.67 -3.45
C ALA A 208 19.80 -5.70 -3.41
N LEU A 209 20.87 -6.04 -2.69
CA LEU A 209 22.08 -5.24 -2.61
C LEU A 209 22.78 -5.14 -3.97
N ASP A 210 22.80 -6.22 -4.76
CA ASP A 210 23.36 -6.19 -6.12
C ASP A 210 22.58 -5.19 -7.00
N VAL A 211 21.23 -5.14 -6.91
CA VAL A 211 20.41 -4.15 -7.63
C VAL A 211 20.78 -2.72 -7.22
N VAL A 212 20.98 -2.48 -5.92
CA VAL A 212 21.38 -1.17 -5.37
C VAL A 212 22.77 -0.75 -5.86
N VAL A 213 23.74 -1.68 -5.84
CA VAL A 213 25.10 -1.43 -6.34
C VAL A 213 25.05 -1.03 -7.81
N VAL A 214 24.29 -1.76 -8.63
CA VAL A 214 24.16 -1.42 -10.05
C VAL A 214 23.46 -0.08 -10.25
N TYR A 215 22.43 0.23 -9.45
CA TYR A 215 21.74 1.52 -9.49
C TYR A 215 22.68 2.70 -9.22
N PHE A 216 23.51 2.63 -8.18
CA PHE A 216 24.48 3.68 -7.88
C PHE A 216 25.62 3.76 -8.90
N SER A 217 25.94 2.64 -9.57
CA SER A 217 26.98 2.60 -10.60
C SER A 217 26.54 3.18 -11.95
N SER A 218 25.23 3.27 -12.23
CA SER A 218 24.72 3.60 -13.58
C SER A 218 24.37 5.07 -13.83
N SER A 219 24.25 5.90 -12.79
CA SER A 219 23.95 7.36 -12.81
C SER A 219 23.19 7.79 -11.55
N GLY A 220 22.58 6.83 -10.83
CA GLY A 220 21.68 7.13 -9.71
C GLY A 220 22.33 7.95 -8.60
N ILE A 221 23.65 7.82 -8.42
CA ILE A 221 24.39 8.59 -7.42
C ILE A 221 24.30 10.11 -7.62
N GLU A 222 24.25 10.59 -8.86
CA GLU A 222 24.13 12.02 -9.16
C GLU A 222 22.70 12.51 -8.86
N GLU A 223 21.68 11.72 -9.19
CA GLU A 223 20.29 12.03 -8.86
C GLU A 223 20.05 12.06 -7.34
N VAL A 224 20.63 11.10 -6.61
CA VAL A 224 20.62 11.07 -5.14
C VAL A 224 21.31 12.31 -4.58
N ALA A 225 22.48 12.68 -5.11
CA ALA A 225 23.24 13.84 -4.65
C ALA A 225 22.50 15.17 -4.89
N LEU A 226 21.64 15.24 -5.91
CA LEU A 226 20.83 16.42 -6.22
C LEU A 226 19.50 16.49 -5.41
N CYS A 227 19.06 15.38 -4.80
CA CYS A 227 17.87 15.32 -3.95
C CYS A 227 18.14 15.93 -2.55
N ASN A 228 18.12 17.26 -2.48
CA ASN A 228 18.54 18.09 -1.35
C ASN A 228 17.61 18.12 -0.10
N GLY A 229 16.88 17.06 0.26
CA GLY A 229 16.00 17.13 1.45
C GLY A 229 15.51 15.84 2.10
N THR A 230 15.08 14.83 1.34
CA THR A 230 14.38 13.67 1.91
C THR A 230 15.29 12.50 2.29
N LEU A 231 16.51 12.45 1.76
CA LEU A 231 17.43 11.33 1.97
C LEU A 231 18.12 11.32 3.34
N GLN A 232 17.96 12.35 4.17
CA GLN A 232 18.48 12.33 5.55
C GLN A 232 17.88 11.17 6.38
N CYS A 233 16.68 10.69 6.05
CA CYS A 233 16.07 9.52 6.69
C CYS A 233 16.42 8.17 6.04
N ALA A 234 16.88 8.18 4.79
CA ALA A 234 17.42 6.98 4.12
C ALA A 234 18.90 6.76 4.48
N THR A 235 19.33 7.27 5.65
CA THR A 235 20.63 6.90 6.22
C THR A 235 20.64 5.39 6.36
N VAL A 236 21.42 4.77 5.48
CA VAL A 236 21.84 3.39 5.50
C VAL A 236 22.48 3.13 6.86
N TYR A 237 21.68 2.77 7.87
CA TYR A 237 22.13 2.04 9.05
C TYR A 237 22.43 0.59 8.62
N VAL A 238 23.31 0.44 7.64
CA VAL A 238 23.99 -0.82 7.31
C VAL A 238 25.45 -0.60 7.66
N ALA A 239 25.73 -0.40 8.96
CA ALA A 239 27.05 -0.58 9.55
C ALA A 239 26.93 -0.49 11.08
N THR A 240 27.62 -1.43 11.75
CA THR A 240 27.98 -1.44 13.19
C THR A 240 26.91 -1.87 14.21
N ARG A 241 26.56 -3.15 14.18
CA ARG A 241 26.69 -3.98 15.39
C ARG A 241 27.30 -5.33 15.01
N THR A 242 28.63 -5.37 15.00
CA THR A 242 29.39 -6.54 15.45
C THR A 242 29.07 -6.85 16.89
#